data_AF-A0A925L523-F1
#
_entry.id   AF-A0A925L523-F1
#
_cell.length_a   1.000
_cell.length_b   1.000
_cell.length_c   1.000
_cell.angle_alpha   90.00
_cell.angle_beta   90.00
_cell.angle_gamma   90.00
#
_symmetry.space_group_name_H-M   'P 1'
#
loop_
_entity.id
_entity.type
_entity.pdbx_description
1 polymer ?
#
loop_
_entity_poly.entity_id
_entity_poly.type
_entity_poly.pdbx_seq_one_letter_code
_entity_poly.pdbx_strand_id
1 'polypeptide(L)' 'MTICSAPITESDLLAFVDDRLSPGRRREIEDHLVRCPEIAHRVAADLALLEGLRLLFGRPATVPVALPVPRGWRLRNSMS' A
#
# COMPACT_ATOMS: atom_id res chain seq x y z
N MET A 1 -30.82 6.51 -8.18
CA MET A 1 -29.56 6.11 -8.85
C MET A 1 -28.60 7.27 -8.76
N THR A 2 -27.64 7.25 -7.84
CA THR A 2 -26.34 7.94 -7.96
C THR A 2 -25.45 7.49 -6.83
N ILE A 3 -24.55 6.57 -7.13
CA ILE A 3 -23.38 6.28 -6.29
C ILE A 3 -22.45 7.49 -6.42
N CYS A 4 -22.66 8.48 -5.56
CA CYS A 4 -21.72 9.58 -5.36
C CYS A 4 -20.44 8.96 -4.81
N SER A 5 -19.49 8.63 -5.70
CA SER A 5 -18.15 8.23 -5.27
C SER A 5 -17.60 9.35 -4.38
N ALA A 6 -17.23 9.01 -3.14
CA ALA A 6 -16.67 9.95 -2.20
C ALA A 6 -15.44 10.63 -2.85
N PRO A 7 -15.21 11.94 -2.58
CA PRO A 7 -14.09 12.68 -3.16
C PRO A 7 -12.77 11.94 -2.94
N ILE A 8 -11.90 11.94 -3.95
CA ILE A 8 -10.56 11.34 -3.85
C ILE A 8 -9.81 12.06 -2.74
N THR A 9 -9.32 11.31 -1.74
CA THR A 9 -8.59 11.85 -0.60
C THR A 9 -7.09 11.69 -0.76
N GLU A 10 -6.29 12.41 0.04
CA GLU A 10 -4.84 12.22 0.07
C GLU A 10 -4.44 10.79 0.50
N SER A 11 -5.23 10.16 1.38
CA SER A 11 -5.05 8.76 1.74
C SER A 11 -5.29 7.80 0.56
N ASP A 12 -6.24 8.10 -0.32
CA ASP A 12 -6.44 7.34 -1.56
C ASP A 12 -5.21 7.46 -2.49
N LEU A 13 -4.62 8.66 -2.59
CA LEU A 13 -3.41 8.88 -3.40
C LEU A 13 -2.20 8.12 -2.85
N LEU A 14 -2.00 8.11 -1.54
CA LEU A 14 -0.95 7.32 -0.90
C LEU A 14 -1.19 5.81 -1.09
N ALA A 15 -2.44 5.35 -0.97
CA ALA A 15 -2.79 3.96 -1.23
C ALA A 15 -2.58 3.56 -2.71
N PHE A 16 -2.75 4.50 -3.65
CA PHE A 16 -2.43 4.29 -5.06
C PHE A 16 -0.92 4.12 -5.28
N VAL A 17 -0.11 4.98 -4.65
CA VAL A 17 1.35 4.92 -4.68
C VAL A 17 1.87 3.60 -4.07
N ASP A 18 1.25 3.14 -2.99
CA ASP A 18 1.56 1.86 -2.32
C ASP A 18 1.05 0.60 -3.05
N ASP A 19 0.31 0.73 -4.16
CA ASP A 19 -0.39 -0.38 -4.85
C ASP A 19 -1.41 -1.15 -3.97
N ARG A 20 -2.02 -0.47 -3.00
CA ARG A 20 -2.95 -1.07 -2.01
C ARG A 20 -4.44 -0.87 -2.34
N LEU A 21 -4.75 -0.35 -3.52
CA LEU A 21 -6.13 -0.08 -3.94
C LEU A 21 -6.75 -1.24 -4.71
N SER A 22 -8.07 -1.38 -4.58
CA SER A 22 -8.84 -2.24 -5.46
C SER A 22 -8.85 -1.68 -6.89
N PRO A 23 -8.98 -2.54 -7.93
CA PRO A 23 -8.93 -2.10 -9.32
C PRO A 23 -10.02 -1.07 -9.67
N GLY A 24 -11.19 -1.12 -9.02
CA GLY A 24 -12.24 -0.12 -9.19
C GLY A 24 -11.82 1.26 -8.69
N ARG A 25 -11.25 1.35 -7.48
CA ARG A 25 -10.80 2.62 -6.90
C ARG A 25 -9.58 3.18 -7.62
N ARG A 26 -8.70 2.31 -8.11
CA ARG A 26 -7.55 2.69 -8.93
C ARG A 26 -7.99 3.42 -10.20
N ARG A 27 -9.01 2.91 -10.89
CA ARG A 27 -9.53 3.52 -12.13
C ARG A 27 -10.08 4.93 -11.89
N GLU A 28 -10.79 5.13 -10.78
CA GLU A 28 -11.31 6.45 -10.41
C GLU A 28 -10.19 7.47 -10.16
N ILE A 29 -9.09 7.03 -9.53
CA ILE A 29 -7.91 7.86 -9.31
C ILE A 29 -7.19 8.15 -10.63
N GLU A 30 -7.01 7.16 -11.50
CA GLU A 30 -6.41 7.36 -12.83
C GLU A 30 -7.17 8.45 -13.62
N ASP A 31 -8.50 8.38 -13.64
CA ASP A 31 -9.34 9.40 -14.27
C ASP A 31 -9.19 10.78 -13.59
N HIS A 32 -9.01 10.81 -12.27
CA HIS A 32 -8.76 12.05 -11.52
C HIS A 32 -7.37 12.64 -11.83
N LEU A 33 -6.33 11.82 -11.94
CA LEU A 33 -4.98 12.25 -12.29
C LEU A 33 -4.91 12.82 -13.72
N VAL A 34 -5.68 12.26 -14.65
CA VAL A 34 -5.81 12.83 -16.02
C VAL A 34 -6.44 14.23 -16.00
N ARG A 35 -7.41 14.45 -15.09
CA ARG A 35 -8.08 15.76 -14.95
C ARG A 35 -7.26 16.77 -14.15
N CYS A 36 -6.32 16.33 -13.33
CA CYS A 36 -5.54 17.16 -12.40
C CYS A 36 -4.03 16.91 -12.57
N PRO A 37 -3.36 17.55 -13.55
CA PRO A 37 -1.96 17.29 -13.86
C PRO A 37 -1.01 17.67 -12.71
N GLU A 38 -1.35 18.65 -11.88
CA GLU A 38 -0.57 19.01 -10.69
C GLU A 38 -0.44 17.85 -9.69
N ILE A 39 -1.53 17.11 -9.48
CA ILE A 39 -1.59 15.96 -8.58
C ILE A 39 -0.86 14.78 -9.21
N ALA A 40 -1.02 14.59 -10.53
CA ALA A 40 -0.27 13.58 -11.29
C ALA A 40 1.25 13.76 -11.17
N HIS A 41 1.75 15.00 -11.22
CA HIS A 41 3.19 15.26 -11.02
C HIS A 41 3.66 14.90 -9.62
N ARG A 42 2.86 15.19 -8.57
CA ARG A 42 3.17 14.79 -7.19
C ARG A 42 3.24 13.27 -7.05
N VAL A 43 2.21 12.57 -7.52
CA VAL A 43 2.14 11.10 -7.49
C VAL A 43 3.30 10.46 -8.26
N ALA A 44 3.68 11.03 -9.41
CA ALA A 44 4.83 10.56 -10.18
C ALA A 44 6.16 10.72 -9.42
N ALA A 45 6.35 11.82 -8.69
CA ALA A 45 7.54 12.03 -7.86
C ALA A 45 7.59 11.03 -6.69
N ASP A 46 6.46 10.76 -6.05
CA ASP A 46 6.37 9.79 -4.96
C ASP A 46 6.68 8.36 -5.45
N LEU A 47 6.16 7.98 -6.62
CA LEU A 47 6.48 6.69 -7.26
C LEU A 47 7.96 6.58 -7.61
N ALA A 48 8.57 7.65 -8.12
CA ALA A 48 10.00 7.66 -8.44
C ALA A 48 10.86 7.52 -7.17
N LEU A 49 10.46 8.15 -6.06
CA LEU A 49 11.10 7.98 -4.76
C LEU A 49 10.98 6.54 -4.26
N LEU A 50 9.78 5.95 -4.31
CA LEU A 50 9.58 4.55 -3.93
C LEU A 50 10.43 3.59 -4.76
N GLU A 51 10.50 3.81 -6.07
CA GLU A 51 11.33 2.98 -6.94
C GLU A 51 12.82 3.15 -6.62
N GLY A 52 13.28 4.38 -6.36
CA GLY A 52 14.65 4.64 -5.90
C GLY A 52 14.97 3.90 -4.60
N LEU A 53 14.07 3.96 -3.62
CA LEU A 53 14.21 3.21 -2.36
C LEU A 53 14.25 1.69 -2.61
N ARG A 54 13.37 1.18 -3.47
CA ARG A 54 13.29 -0.23 -3.81
C ARG A 54 14.55 -0.74 -4.53
N LEU A 55 15.18 0.10 -5.36
CA LEU A 55 16.46 -0.22 -6.00
C LEU A 55 17.62 -0.24 -5.00
N LEU A 56 17.65 0.72 -4.05
CA LEU A 56 18.71 0.82 -3.05
C LEU A 56 18.66 -0.31 -2.01
N PHE A 57 17.46 -0.64 -1.52
CA PHE A 57 17.28 -1.63 -0.45
C PHE A 57 16.94 -3.04 -0.96
N GLY A 58 16.77 -3.19 -2.28
CA GLY A 58 16.23 -4.40 -2.88
C GLY A 58 14.74 -4.58 -2.59
N ARG A 59 14.09 -5.49 -3.31
CA ARG A 59 12.69 -5.85 -3.03
C ARG A 59 12.63 -6.50 -1.63
N PRO A 60 11.78 -6.02 -0.70
CA PRO A 60 11.58 -6.74 0.56
C PRO A 60 11.14 -8.16 0.20
N ALA A 61 11.89 -9.15 0.67
CA ALA A 61 11.48 -10.53 0.54
C ALA A 61 10.09 -10.63 1.18
N THR A 62 9.10 -11.09 0.41
CA THR A 62 7.81 -11.49 0.98
C THR A 62 8.11 -12.70 1.86
N VAL A 63 8.48 -12.47 3.12
CA VAL A 63 8.67 -13.55 4.07
C VAL A 63 7.27 -14.08 4.34
N PRO A 64 6.93 -15.32 3.92
CA PRO A 64 5.68 -15.90 4.37
C PRO A 64 5.80 -15.99 5.89
N VAL A 65 4.99 -15.22 6.62
CA VAL A 65 4.86 -15.37 8.08
C VAL A 65 4.09 -16.66 8.37
N ALA A 66 4.72 -17.80 8.10
CA ALA A 66 4.29 -19.08 8.64
C ALA A 66 4.96 -19.23 10.01
N LEU A 67 4.31 -18.73 11.06
CA LEU A 67 4.63 -19.15 12.42
C LEU A 67 3.68 -20.28 12.83
N PRO A 68 4.07 -21.56 12.66
CA PRO A 68 3.48 -22.61 13.47
C PRO A 68 4.04 -22.45 14.89
N VAL A 69 3.25 -21.85 15.79
CA VAL A 69 3.56 -21.89 17.23
C VAL A 69 3.53 -23.36 17.70
N PRO A 70 4.65 -23.92 18.20
CA PRO A 70 4.65 -25.29 18.71
C PRO A 70 3.76 -25.37 19.94
N ARG A 71 2.80 -26.32 19.96
CA ARG A 71 1.88 -26.56 21.08
C ARG A 71 2.59 -26.83 22.43
N GLY A 72 3.90 -27.10 22.43
CA GLY A 72 4.73 -27.34 23.62
C GLY A 72 5.45 -26.12 24.22
N TRP A 73 5.39 -24.93 23.60
CA TRP A 73 6.07 -23.73 24.14
C TRP A 73 5.38 -23.15 25.40
N ARG A 74 4.13 -23.55 25.71
CA ARG A 74 3.31 -22.97 26.80
C ARG A 74 3.65 -23.47 28.22
N LEU A 75 4.69 -24.29 28.45
CA LEU A 75 4.92 -24.88 29.79
C LEU A 75 6.25 -24.54 30.45
N ARG A 76 7.06 -23.64 29.89
CA ARG A 76 8.39 -23.32 30.45
C ARG A 76 8.44 -22.08 31.34
N ASN A 77 7.37 -21.29 31.43
CA ASN A 77 7.37 -20.01 32.15
C ASN A 77 6.65 -20.05 33.51
N SER A 78 6.52 -21.23 34.12
CA SER A 78 5.79 -21.43 35.38
C SER A 78 6.65 -21.89 36.57
N MET A 79 7.98 -21.72 36.52
CA MET A 79 8.80 -21.95 37.72
C MET A 79 10.01 -21.02 37.75
N SER A 80 9.83 -19.88 38.41
CA SER A 80 10.78 -19.30 39.37
C SER A 80 9.98 -18.52 40.39
#